data_AF-A0A661ZQQ7-F1
#
_entry.id   AF-A0A661ZQQ7-F1
#
_cell.length_a   1.000
_cell.length_b   1.000
_cell.length_c   1.000
_cell.angle_alpha   90.00
_cell.angle_beta   90.00
_cell.angle_gamma   90.00
#
_symmetry.space_group_name_H-M   'P 1'
#
loop_
_entity.id
_entity.type
_entity.pdbx_description
1 polymer ?
#
loop_
_entity_poly.entity_id
_entity_poly.type
_entity_poly.pdbx_seq_one_letter_code
_entity_poly.pdbx_strand_id
1 'polypeptide(L)'
;MKLITIIFFSTIIFQHSLISQSCLSDGINFSTQESIDNFQNNNPNCTEIEGDVWIVGDDITNLNGLSVLTSIEGSFRIDYCENLENLLGLEGLSYVGEDISFYSNSSISSLLGLNNLISIGTDLNIVSHGSLVNLNGLENLTSIGRDLTIKNCPLNNLSGLENLSIIGGYLWVIGTKISNFIGLDNLTYIESDFYVNNNDSLVNFNGLSNLAVIGGDLTIGSPVIYESNQSLINLSGLNSLTSVNGSVKIENNNSLTNLTGLDNLTFIGGSLWLEDNDSLTSLLGLNNLDTIYHGLYLIENEAITDLSDLHKLTTVGLIWVQHTDSLKDLSGLENVNPDKICNVLLNDNYSLSSCEIKSLCDYFALPDAQTVIYNNATGCDSRDEIELACEEADIPDYYSPIFKILPNPVKNEIFISNKDDVKIIGINIYNQLGQIVLQAQKATTKIDVSRLTHGIYFIEIESKNFLVRKKLIKE
;
A
#
# COMPACT_ATOMS: atom_id res chain seq x y z
N MET A 1 87.25 9.56 -33.33
CA MET A 1 85.88 9.04 -33.09
C MET A 1 84.92 10.17 -33.47
N LYS A 2 84.56 10.28 -34.76
CA LYS A 2 83.19 10.08 -35.28
C LYS A 2 82.09 10.58 -34.33
N LEU A 3 81.37 11.63 -34.73
CA LEU A 3 79.92 11.54 -34.86
C LEU A 3 79.47 12.46 -36.01
N ILE A 4 78.82 11.83 -36.99
CA ILE A 4 78.27 12.41 -38.21
C ILE A 4 76.86 12.90 -37.87
N THR A 5 76.55 14.15 -38.17
CA THR A 5 75.19 14.69 -38.08
C THR A 5 74.38 14.17 -39.26
N ILE A 6 73.47 13.23 -39.01
CA ILE A 6 72.49 12.75 -40.00
C ILE A 6 71.20 13.53 -39.77
N ILE A 7 70.83 14.36 -40.74
CA ILE A 7 69.52 15.00 -40.81
C ILE A 7 68.58 14.01 -41.50
N PHE A 8 67.64 13.42 -40.75
CA PHE A 8 66.58 12.58 -41.29
C PHE A 8 65.40 13.48 -41.70
N PHE A 9 65.15 13.59 -43.00
CA PHE A 9 63.88 14.09 -43.53
C PHE A 9 62.86 12.94 -43.42
N SER A 10 62.03 12.92 -42.37
CA SER A 10 60.85 12.06 -42.36
C SER A 10 59.70 12.80 -43.03
N THR A 11 59.38 12.41 -44.26
CA THR A 11 58.11 12.72 -44.89
C THR A 11 56.99 12.13 -44.02
N ILE A 12 56.30 12.99 -43.28
CA ILE A 12 55.03 12.66 -42.64
C ILE A 12 54.03 12.45 -43.78
N ILE A 13 53.73 11.19 -44.06
CA ILE A 13 52.53 10.84 -44.82
C ILE A 13 51.37 11.21 -43.90
N PHE A 14 50.66 12.29 -44.22
CA PHE A 14 49.33 12.56 -43.67
C PHE A 14 48.45 11.38 -44.09
N GLN A 15 48.36 10.34 -43.26
CA GLN A 15 47.18 9.50 -43.26
C GLN A 15 46.04 10.46 -42.94
N HIS A 16 45.14 10.64 -43.91
CA HIS A 16 43.88 11.30 -43.69
C HIS A 16 43.20 10.54 -42.55
N SER A 17 43.20 11.13 -41.36
CA SER A 17 42.20 10.83 -40.37
C SER A 17 40.88 11.16 -41.05
N LEU A 18 40.18 10.12 -41.50
CA LEU A 18 38.76 10.19 -41.80
C LEU A 18 38.15 10.78 -40.53
N ILE A 19 37.74 12.04 -40.62
CA ILE A 19 36.89 12.67 -39.63
C ILE A 19 35.69 11.73 -39.55
N SER A 20 35.39 11.18 -38.37
CA SER A 20 34.15 10.44 -38.14
C SER A 20 33.04 11.35 -38.62
N GLN A 21 32.44 11.03 -39.76
CA GLN A 21 31.33 11.79 -40.26
C GLN A 21 30.18 11.50 -39.30
N SER A 22 29.64 12.55 -38.69
CA SER A 22 28.45 12.46 -37.83
C SER A 22 27.41 11.62 -38.58
N CYS A 23 27.11 10.43 -38.05
CA CYS A 23 26.21 9.55 -38.78
C CYS A 23 24.78 9.87 -38.38
N LEU A 24 24.03 10.42 -39.35
CA LEU A 24 22.59 10.62 -39.26
C LEU A 24 22.19 11.43 -38.01
N SER A 25 22.73 12.65 -37.87
CA SER A 25 22.41 13.58 -36.77
C SER A 25 20.94 13.97 -36.69
N ASP A 26 20.23 13.94 -37.82
CA ASP A 26 18.78 14.18 -37.89
C ASP A 26 17.97 12.88 -37.73
N GLY A 27 18.63 11.75 -37.52
CA GLY A 27 18.02 10.42 -37.45
C GLY A 27 17.74 9.80 -38.81
N ILE A 28 16.95 8.72 -38.80
CA ILE A 28 16.54 7.96 -39.97
C ILE A 28 15.17 7.31 -39.75
N ASN A 29 14.35 7.29 -40.80
CA ASN A 29 13.08 6.58 -40.82
C ASN A 29 13.11 5.46 -41.86
N PHE A 30 12.86 4.24 -41.43
CA PHE A 30 12.72 3.05 -42.26
C PHE A 30 11.24 2.73 -42.46
N SER A 31 10.76 2.87 -43.69
CA SER A 31 9.37 2.58 -44.03
C SER A 31 9.18 1.45 -45.04
N THR A 32 10.28 0.80 -45.44
CA THR A 32 10.27 -0.37 -46.33
C THR A 32 11.40 -1.34 -45.98
N GLN A 33 11.23 -2.62 -46.29
CA GLN A 33 12.32 -3.60 -46.11
C GLN A 33 13.56 -3.23 -46.94
N GLU A 34 13.37 -2.71 -48.16
CA GLU A 34 14.47 -2.28 -49.03
C GLU A 34 15.33 -1.17 -48.38
N SER A 35 14.71 -0.28 -47.59
CA SER A 35 15.45 0.79 -46.89
C SER A 35 16.36 0.23 -45.79
N ILE A 36 15.94 -0.83 -45.10
CA ILE A 36 16.74 -1.55 -44.10
C ILE A 36 17.87 -2.32 -44.80
N ASP A 37 17.55 -3.08 -45.84
CA ASP A 37 18.53 -3.92 -46.55
C ASP A 37 19.66 -3.08 -47.17
N ASN A 38 19.35 -1.87 -47.60
CA ASN A 38 20.31 -0.94 -48.19
C ASN A 38 21.00 -0.02 -47.18
N PHE A 39 20.72 -0.13 -45.87
CA PHE A 39 21.23 0.80 -44.85
C PHE A 39 22.76 0.99 -44.96
N GLN A 40 23.53 -0.11 -45.00
CA GLN A 40 24.99 -0.04 -45.07
C GLN A 40 25.53 0.45 -46.41
N ASN A 41 24.77 0.27 -47.50
CA ASN A 41 25.14 0.80 -48.81
C ASN A 41 24.97 2.32 -48.86
N ASN A 42 23.91 2.81 -48.21
CA ASN A 42 23.55 4.23 -48.16
C ASN A 42 24.34 4.98 -47.09
N ASN A 43 24.72 4.32 -45.99
CA ASN A 43 25.46 4.88 -44.86
C ASN A 43 26.71 4.03 -44.53
N PRO A 44 27.75 4.03 -45.39
CA PRO A 44 28.93 3.19 -45.19
C PRO A 44 29.67 3.54 -43.90
N ASN A 45 30.04 2.52 -43.12
CA ASN A 45 30.71 2.62 -41.81
C ASN A 45 29.90 3.32 -40.71
N CYS A 46 28.59 3.53 -40.89
CA CYS A 46 27.73 4.01 -39.82
C CYS A 46 27.40 2.87 -38.85
N THR A 47 27.97 2.93 -37.65
CA THR A 47 27.73 1.98 -36.55
C THR A 47 27.03 2.62 -35.34
N GLU A 48 26.86 3.93 -35.37
CA GLU A 48 26.27 4.76 -34.32
C GLU A 48 25.38 5.77 -35.02
N ILE A 49 24.12 5.90 -34.61
CA ILE A 49 23.19 6.89 -35.17
C ILE A 49 23.00 7.99 -34.13
N GLU A 50 23.32 9.23 -34.48
CA GLU A 50 23.24 10.38 -33.56
C GLU A 50 21.81 10.84 -33.29
N GLY A 51 20.91 10.72 -34.26
CA GLY A 51 19.50 11.10 -34.11
C GLY A 51 18.57 9.91 -33.87
N ASP A 52 17.27 10.16 -34.05
CA ASP A 52 16.22 9.15 -33.83
C ASP A 52 16.20 8.06 -34.92
N VAL A 53 15.81 6.85 -34.54
CA VAL A 53 15.57 5.75 -35.46
C VAL A 53 14.11 5.34 -35.37
N TRP A 54 13.36 5.55 -36.45
CA TRP A 54 11.96 5.11 -36.55
C TRP A 54 11.83 4.00 -37.58
N ILE A 55 11.17 2.91 -37.21
CA ILE A 55 10.87 1.78 -38.10
C ILE A 55 9.35 1.63 -38.15
N VAL A 56 8.77 1.93 -39.30
CA VAL A 56 7.31 1.92 -39.49
C VAL A 56 6.94 1.38 -40.86
N GLY A 57 6.41 0.17 -40.93
CA GLY A 57 5.96 -0.41 -42.18
C GLY A 57 5.66 -1.89 -42.10
N ASP A 58 4.52 -2.30 -42.64
CA ASP A 58 4.08 -3.70 -42.65
C ASP A 58 4.95 -4.60 -43.53
N ASP A 59 5.66 -4.06 -44.53
CA ASP A 59 6.53 -4.86 -45.42
C ASP A 59 7.87 -5.24 -44.76
N ILE A 60 8.17 -4.69 -43.59
CA ILE A 60 9.39 -4.99 -42.83
C ILE A 60 9.23 -6.35 -42.13
N THR A 61 10.14 -7.26 -42.45
CA THR A 61 10.15 -8.66 -41.99
C THR A 61 11.36 -9.01 -41.15
N ASN A 62 12.45 -8.26 -41.27
CA ASN A 62 13.69 -8.47 -40.52
C ASN A 62 14.53 -7.19 -40.46
N LEU A 63 15.44 -7.13 -39.48
CA LEU A 63 16.34 -5.99 -39.25
C LEU A 63 17.80 -6.28 -39.62
N ASN A 64 18.08 -7.33 -40.41
CA ASN A 64 19.45 -7.80 -40.64
C ASN A 64 20.42 -6.73 -41.19
N GLY A 65 19.90 -5.80 -41.99
CA GLY A 65 20.66 -4.67 -42.53
C GLY A 65 21.18 -3.68 -41.48
N LEU A 66 20.65 -3.76 -40.25
CA LEU A 66 21.03 -2.92 -39.10
C LEU A 66 22.04 -3.59 -38.16
N SER A 67 22.53 -4.79 -38.48
CA SER A 67 23.41 -5.60 -37.61
C SER A 67 24.76 -4.98 -37.26
N VAL A 68 25.12 -3.88 -37.90
CA VAL A 68 26.33 -3.10 -37.58
C VAL A 68 26.12 -1.99 -36.56
N LEU A 69 24.87 -1.71 -36.19
CA LEU A 69 24.58 -0.69 -35.19
C LEU A 69 25.01 -1.17 -33.80
N THR A 70 25.64 -0.26 -33.07
CA THR A 70 26.17 -0.47 -31.72
C THR A 70 25.57 0.50 -30.70
N SER A 71 25.17 1.69 -31.15
CA SER A 71 24.45 2.69 -30.35
C SER A 71 23.50 3.52 -31.21
N ILE A 72 22.46 4.05 -30.56
CA ILE A 72 21.58 5.09 -31.07
C ILE A 72 21.55 6.17 -29.99
N GLU A 73 22.04 7.37 -30.27
CA GLU A 73 22.07 8.46 -29.28
C GLU A 73 20.69 9.09 -29.07
N GLY A 74 19.83 9.07 -30.09
CA GLY A 74 18.43 9.48 -29.99
C GLY A 74 17.48 8.38 -29.53
N SER A 75 16.21 8.52 -29.88
CA SER A 75 15.14 7.57 -29.58
C SER A 75 15.06 6.44 -30.61
N PHE A 76 14.77 5.21 -30.16
CA PHE A 76 14.52 4.05 -31.02
C PHE A 76 13.05 3.61 -30.95
N ARG A 77 12.38 3.61 -32.11
CA ARG A 77 10.94 3.32 -32.19
C ARG A 77 10.60 2.32 -33.29
N ILE A 78 9.78 1.32 -32.97
CA ILE A 78 9.18 0.40 -33.93
C ILE A 78 7.66 0.43 -33.78
N ASP A 79 6.96 0.82 -34.84
CA ASP A 79 5.50 0.86 -34.87
C ASP A 79 4.93 0.18 -36.10
N TYR A 80 3.76 -0.46 -35.95
CA TYR A 80 2.98 -0.97 -37.09
C TYR A 80 3.83 -1.83 -38.05
N CYS A 81 4.64 -2.73 -37.50
CA CYS A 81 5.39 -3.72 -38.28
C CYS A 81 4.71 -5.08 -38.13
N GLU A 82 3.59 -5.29 -38.82
CA GLU A 82 2.76 -6.49 -38.69
C GLU A 82 3.44 -7.79 -39.16
N ASN A 83 4.53 -7.73 -39.92
CA ASN A 83 5.27 -8.91 -40.38
C ASN A 83 6.64 -9.10 -39.69
N LEU A 84 7.01 -8.25 -38.74
CA LEU A 84 8.26 -8.37 -37.99
C LEU A 84 8.04 -9.28 -36.76
N GLU A 85 8.71 -10.42 -36.69
CA GLU A 85 8.49 -11.42 -35.63
C GLU A 85 9.44 -11.27 -34.43
N ASN A 86 10.62 -10.70 -34.65
CA ASN A 86 11.70 -10.53 -33.67
C ASN A 86 12.62 -9.37 -34.08
N LEU A 87 13.63 -9.08 -33.24
CA LEU A 87 14.55 -7.95 -33.42
C LEU A 87 15.96 -8.41 -33.86
N LEU A 88 16.09 -9.63 -34.41
CA LEU A 88 17.36 -10.12 -34.95
C LEU A 88 17.85 -9.18 -36.05
N GLY A 89 19.16 -8.91 -36.05
CA GLY A 89 19.77 -7.80 -36.75
C GLY A 89 20.06 -6.57 -35.88
N LEU A 90 19.71 -6.57 -34.59
CA LEU A 90 20.10 -5.53 -33.63
C LEU A 90 21.07 -6.03 -32.54
N GLU A 91 21.66 -7.21 -32.72
CA GLU A 91 22.48 -7.87 -31.70
C GLU A 91 23.71 -7.05 -31.29
N GLY A 92 24.18 -6.12 -32.12
CA GLY A 92 25.26 -5.20 -31.77
C GLY A 92 24.84 -4.05 -30.85
N LEU A 93 23.54 -3.74 -30.77
CA LEU A 93 23.02 -2.56 -30.09
C LEU A 93 23.17 -2.71 -28.58
N SER A 94 23.94 -1.81 -27.97
CA SER A 94 24.26 -1.84 -26.55
C SER A 94 23.75 -0.63 -25.77
N TYR A 95 23.38 0.44 -26.47
CA TYR A 95 22.97 1.71 -25.90
C TYR A 95 21.90 2.40 -26.76
N VAL A 96 20.87 2.93 -26.10
CA VAL A 96 19.93 3.90 -26.65
C VAL A 96 19.89 5.10 -25.70
N GLY A 97 20.19 6.30 -26.22
CA GLY A 97 20.40 7.50 -25.42
C GLY A 97 19.12 8.15 -24.92
N GLU A 98 18.01 7.95 -25.63
CA GLU A 98 16.67 8.38 -25.19
C GLU A 98 15.74 7.16 -25.04
N ASP A 99 14.55 7.20 -25.67
CA ASP A 99 13.48 6.24 -25.46
C ASP A 99 13.65 4.99 -26.33
N ILE A 100 13.23 3.83 -25.82
CA ILE A 100 12.87 2.67 -26.63
C ILE A 100 11.36 2.50 -26.60
N SER A 101 10.74 2.50 -27.77
CA SER A 101 9.30 2.43 -27.90
C SER A 101 8.85 1.39 -28.92
N PHE A 102 8.00 0.47 -28.49
CA PHE A 102 7.32 -0.51 -29.33
C PHE A 102 5.81 -0.32 -29.23
N TYR A 103 5.18 0.11 -30.32
CA TYR A 103 3.73 0.34 -30.37
C TYR A 103 3.04 -0.48 -31.45
N SER A 104 1.93 -1.14 -31.08
CA SER A 104 1.00 -1.75 -32.03
C SER A 104 1.64 -2.77 -32.99
N ASN A 105 2.55 -3.60 -32.49
CA ASN A 105 3.20 -4.65 -33.27
C ASN A 105 2.56 -6.01 -32.95
N SER A 106 1.74 -6.51 -33.87
CA SER A 106 0.95 -7.74 -33.67
C SER A 106 1.80 -9.02 -33.71
N SER A 107 2.86 -9.05 -34.52
CA SER A 107 3.66 -10.26 -34.77
C SER A 107 4.95 -10.36 -33.97
N ILE A 108 5.47 -9.27 -33.40
CA ILE A 108 6.66 -9.31 -32.55
C ILE A 108 6.35 -10.21 -31.34
N SER A 109 7.02 -11.36 -31.30
CA SER A 109 6.82 -12.40 -30.29
C SER A 109 8.00 -12.52 -29.34
N SER A 110 9.13 -11.88 -29.67
CA SER A 110 10.36 -11.90 -28.89
C SER A 110 11.18 -10.63 -29.14
N LEU A 111 11.87 -10.15 -28.10
CA LEU A 111 12.83 -9.03 -28.20
C LEU A 111 14.26 -9.51 -28.46
N LEU A 112 14.45 -10.80 -28.76
CA LEU A 112 15.73 -11.35 -29.19
C LEU A 112 16.30 -10.49 -30.32
N GLY A 113 17.51 -10.01 -30.10
CA GLY A 113 18.10 -8.92 -30.87
C GLY A 113 18.67 -7.86 -29.94
N LEU A 114 18.00 -7.55 -28.83
CA LEU A 114 18.45 -6.53 -27.89
C LEU A 114 19.37 -7.05 -26.78
N ASN A 115 19.87 -8.28 -26.90
CA ASN A 115 20.55 -8.98 -25.80
C ASN A 115 21.80 -8.26 -25.26
N ASN A 116 22.37 -7.30 -26.01
CA ASN A 116 23.53 -6.53 -25.58
C ASN A 116 23.18 -5.16 -24.98
N LEU A 117 21.90 -4.80 -24.94
CA LEU A 117 21.43 -3.54 -24.37
C LEU A 117 21.63 -3.53 -22.85
N ILE A 118 22.43 -2.58 -22.36
CA ILE A 118 22.79 -2.50 -20.93
C ILE A 118 21.92 -1.48 -20.18
N SER A 119 21.56 -0.38 -20.85
CA SER A 119 20.80 0.73 -20.28
C SER A 119 20.00 1.46 -21.34
N ILE A 120 18.88 2.04 -20.92
CA ILE A 120 18.06 2.97 -21.70
C ILE A 120 18.11 4.33 -21.01
N GLY A 121 18.41 5.40 -21.76
CA GLY A 121 18.62 6.72 -21.19
C GLY A 121 17.38 7.35 -20.58
N THR A 122 16.20 7.10 -21.17
CA THR A 122 14.91 7.58 -20.66
C THR A 122 13.91 6.44 -20.52
N ASP A 123 12.93 6.31 -21.42
CA ASP A 123 11.76 5.45 -21.21
C ASP A 123 11.84 4.14 -22.01
N LEU A 124 11.33 3.05 -21.44
CA LEU A 124 11.01 1.80 -22.15
C LEU A 124 9.50 1.63 -22.23
N ASN A 125 8.95 1.77 -23.43
CA ASN A 125 7.53 1.64 -23.69
C ASN A 125 7.24 0.40 -24.55
N ILE A 126 6.52 -0.57 -24.00
CA ILE A 126 6.07 -1.79 -24.67
C ILE A 126 4.55 -1.82 -24.62
N VAL A 127 3.91 -1.44 -25.73
CA VAL A 127 2.48 -1.12 -25.74
C VAL A 127 1.74 -1.77 -26.92
N SER A 128 0.62 -2.42 -26.61
CA SER A 128 -0.32 -3.00 -27.59
C SER A 128 0.34 -4.04 -28.49
N HIS A 129 0.88 -5.12 -27.89
CA HIS A 129 1.44 -6.24 -28.65
C HIS A 129 0.44 -7.40 -28.78
N GLY A 130 0.44 -8.09 -29.93
CA GLY A 130 -0.44 -9.23 -30.19
C GLY A 130 0.17 -10.59 -29.82
N SER A 131 1.50 -10.71 -29.86
CA SER A 131 2.20 -12.01 -29.75
C SER A 131 3.34 -12.04 -28.73
N LEU A 132 3.70 -10.91 -28.10
CA LEU A 132 4.82 -10.83 -27.17
C LEU A 132 4.43 -11.45 -25.82
N VAL A 133 5.04 -12.59 -25.48
CA VAL A 133 4.69 -13.40 -24.29
C VAL A 133 5.69 -13.30 -23.13
N ASN A 134 6.90 -12.77 -23.38
CA ASN A 134 7.93 -12.44 -22.39
C ASN A 134 8.85 -11.34 -22.96
N LEU A 135 9.84 -10.91 -22.19
CA LEU A 135 10.79 -9.84 -22.54
C LEU A 135 12.20 -10.37 -22.80
N ASN A 136 12.33 -11.68 -23.09
CA ASN A 136 13.61 -12.29 -23.44
C ASN A 136 14.23 -11.53 -24.62
N GLY A 137 15.52 -11.24 -24.52
CA GLY A 137 16.23 -10.25 -25.32
C GLY A 137 16.68 -9.03 -24.51
N LEU A 138 16.17 -8.79 -23.30
CA LEU A 138 16.57 -7.67 -22.45
C LEU A 138 17.45 -8.09 -21.25
N GLU A 139 18.00 -9.30 -21.25
CA GLU A 139 18.59 -9.93 -20.06
C GLU A 139 19.77 -9.14 -19.47
N ASN A 140 20.46 -8.31 -20.26
CA ASN A 140 21.57 -7.48 -19.81
C ASN A 140 21.16 -6.06 -19.36
N LEU A 141 19.88 -5.71 -19.46
CA LEU A 141 19.36 -4.40 -19.07
C LEU A 141 19.42 -4.26 -17.54
N THR A 142 20.16 -3.27 -17.08
CA THR A 142 20.40 -3.05 -15.62
C THR A 142 19.65 -1.84 -15.06
N SER A 143 19.33 -0.87 -15.91
CA SER A 143 18.64 0.37 -15.52
C SER A 143 17.83 0.97 -16.66
N ILE A 144 16.68 1.55 -16.30
CA ILE A 144 15.88 2.44 -17.16
C ILE A 144 15.95 3.83 -16.52
N GLY A 145 16.38 4.83 -17.28
CA GLY A 145 16.67 6.16 -16.75
C GLY A 145 15.43 6.88 -16.24
N ARG A 146 14.26 6.59 -16.80
CA ARG A 146 12.97 7.14 -16.38
C ARG A 146 11.91 6.05 -16.33
N ASP A 147 11.00 5.99 -17.29
CA ASP A 147 9.73 5.29 -17.13
C ASP A 147 9.73 3.90 -17.79
N LEU A 148 9.19 2.88 -17.11
CA LEU A 148 8.90 1.56 -17.70
C LEU A 148 7.40 1.40 -17.86
N THR A 149 6.92 1.39 -19.10
CA THR A 149 5.52 1.14 -19.44
C THR A 149 5.36 -0.19 -20.15
N ILE A 150 4.58 -1.09 -19.56
CA ILE A 150 4.12 -2.34 -20.18
C ILE A 150 2.60 -2.30 -20.21
N LYS A 151 2.01 -2.22 -21.40
CA LYS A 151 0.56 -2.02 -21.54
C LYS A 151 -0.05 -2.85 -22.65
N ASN A 152 -1.13 -3.57 -22.36
CA ASN A 152 -1.93 -4.32 -23.33
C ASN A 152 -1.07 -5.33 -24.13
N CYS A 153 -0.30 -6.16 -23.42
CA CYS A 153 0.58 -7.18 -24.02
C CYS A 153 0.26 -8.55 -23.42
N PRO A 154 0.23 -9.65 -24.20
CA PRO A 154 -0.08 -10.99 -23.70
C PRO A 154 1.10 -11.64 -22.96
N LEU A 155 1.89 -10.84 -22.22
CA LEU A 155 3.02 -11.29 -21.43
C LEU A 155 2.54 -12.23 -20.33
N ASN A 156 3.13 -13.42 -20.26
CA ASN A 156 2.84 -14.40 -19.20
C ASN A 156 3.80 -14.24 -18.01
N ASN A 157 4.95 -13.59 -18.22
CA ASN A 157 5.94 -13.25 -17.22
C ASN A 157 6.81 -12.07 -17.71
N LEU A 158 7.68 -11.58 -16.83
CA LEU A 158 8.64 -10.50 -17.11
C LEU A 158 10.06 -11.04 -17.31
N SER A 159 10.21 -12.32 -17.67
CA SER A 159 11.53 -12.89 -17.98
C SER A 159 12.22 -12.08 -19.07
N GLY A 160 13.51 -11.85 -18.90
CA GLY A 160 14.30 -10.88 -19.65
C GLY A 160 14.66 -9.63 -18.85
N LEU A 161 13.98 -9.31 -17.73
CA LEU A 161 14.31 -8.15 -16.90
C LEU A 161 15.10 -8.50 -15.63
N GLU A 162 15.66 -9.71 -15.52
CA GLU A 162 16.18 -10.23 -14.26
C GLU A 162 17.31 -9.39 -13.66
N ASN A 163 18.05 -8.64 -14.48
CA ASN A 163 19.14 -7.76 -14.04
C ASN A 163 18.72 -6.31 -13.81
N LEU A 164 17.45 -5.95 -14.08
CA LEU A 164 16.94 -4.60 -13.90
C LEU A 164 16.87 -4.29 -12.40
N SER A 165 17.64 -3.29 -11.98
CA SER A 165 17.79 -2.95 -10.55
C SER A 165 17.14 -1.62 -10.15
N ILE A 166 16.97 -0.72 -11.12
CA ILE A 166 16.52 0.65 -10.93
C ILE A 166 15.60 1.07 -12.08
N ILE A 167 14.49 1.70 -11.72
CA ILE A 167 13.63 2.49 -12.61
C ILE A 167 13.63 3.93 -12.08
N GLY A 168 14.22 4.87 -12.85
CA GLY A 168 14.39 6.27 -12.45
C GLY A 168 13.10 7.12 -12.54
N GLY A 169 11.98 6.50 -12.88
CA GLY A 169 10.68 7.12 -13.00
C GLY A 169 9.59 6.18 -12.50
N TYR A 170 8.49 6.07 -13.25
CA TYR A 170 7.37 5.21 -12.89
C TYR A 170 7.47 3.80 -13.50
N LEU A 171 6.77 2.84 -12.87
CA LEU A 171 6.53 1.50 -13.41
C LEU A 171 5.03 1.31 -13.64
N TRP A 172 4.60 1.15 -14.88
CA TRP A 172 3.22 0.85 -15.23
C TRP A 172 3.11 -0.54 -15.86
N VAL A 173 2.31 -1.42 -15.26
CA VAL A 173 2.04 -2.76 -15.78
C VAL A 173 0.53 -2.97 -15.88
N ILE A 174 0.03 -2.90 -17.11
CA ILE A 174 -1.40 -2.75 -17.41
C ILE A 174 -1.84 -3.76 -18.47
N GLY A 175 -2.94 -4.47 -18.27
CA GLY A 175 -3.53 -5.26 -19.36
C GLY A 175 -2.66 -6.44 -19.81
N THR A 176 -2.00 -7.13 -18.88
CA THR A 176 -1.12 -8.27 -19.18
C THR A 176 -1.67 -9.60 -18.66
N LYS A 177 -0.98 -10.70 -18.97
CA LYS A 177 -1.31 -12.06 -18.48
C LYS A 177 -0.33 -12.57 -17.42
N ILE A 178 0.46 -11.67 -16.83
CA ILE A 178 1.42 -12.08 -15.80
C ILE A 178 0.64 -12.60 -14.58
N SER A 179 1.20 -13.62 -13.93
CA SER A 179 0.65 -14.13 -12.66
C SER A 179 1.35 -13.58 -11.43
N ASN A 180 2.52 -12.98 -11.64
CA ASN A 180 3.40 -12.35 -10.67
C ASN A 180 4.47 -11.54 -11.43
N PHE A 181 5.42 -10.95 -10.71
CA PHE A 181 6.48 -10.10 -11.24
C PHE A 181 7.84 -10.82 -11.31
N ILE A 182 7.87 -12.16 -11.36
CA ILE A 182 9.12 -12.90 -11.58
C ILE A 182 9.76 -12.40 -12.87
N GLY A 183 11.05 -12.07 -12.77
CA GLY A 183 11.76 -11.29 -13.77
C GLY A 183 12.18 -9.91 -13.26
N LEU A 184 11.58 -9.37 -12.20
CA LEU A 184 12.01 -8.12 -11.55
C LEU A 184 12.72 -8.35 -10.20
N ASP A 185 13.26 -9.55 -9.98
CA ASP A 185 13.79 -9.99 -8.69
C ASP A 185 14.90 -9.08 -8.14
N ASN A 186 15.62 -8.37 -9.00
CA ASN A 186 16.68 -7.43 -8.60
C ASN A 186 16.23 -5.96 -8.48
N LEU A 187 14.98 -5.64 -8.79
CA LEU A 187 14.46 -4.27 -8.69
C LEU A 187 14.41 -3.85 -7.23
N THR A 188 15.13 -2.78 -6.89
CA THR A 188 15.24 -2.29 -5.51
C THR A 188 14.50 -0.99 -5.27
N TYR A 189 14.29 -0.20 -6.33
CA TYR A 189 13.82 1.16 -6.23
C TYR A 189 13.02 1.59 -7.47
N ILE A 190 11.90 2.26 -7.22
CA ILE A 190 11.10 2.99 -8.21
C ILE A 190 11.07 4.46 -7.74
N GLU A 191 11.57 5.37 -8.56
CA GLU A 191 11.71 6.79 -8.16
C GLU A 191 10.37 7.51 -8.07
N SER A 192 9.40 7.12 -8.89
CA SER A 192 8.07 7.73 -8.96
C SER A 192 6.99 6.69 -8.65
N ASP A 193 5.89 6.69 -9.41
CA ASP A 193 4.70 5.87 -9.17
C ASP A 193 4.86 4.41 -9.62
N PHE A 194 4.17 3.50 -8.94
CA PHE A 194 3.98 2.12 -9.37
C PHE A 194 2.49 1.83 -9.57
N TYR A 195 2.09 1.59 -10.82
CA TYR A 195 0.70 1.35 -11.20
C TYR A 195 0.48 -0.03 -11.81
N VAL A 196 -0.45 -0.79 -11.22
CA VAL A 196 -0.76 -2.17 -11.62
C VAL A 196 -2.27 -2.35 -11.72
N ASN A 197 -2.80 -2.45 -12.94
CA ASN A 197 -4.23 -2.66 -13.14
C ASN A 197 -4.53 -3.54 -14.37
N ASN A 198 -5.77 -4.03 -14.47
CA ASN A 198 -6.22 -4.84 -15.59
C ASN A 198 -5.33 -6.08 -15.88
N ASN A 199 -4.71 -6.67 -14.85
CA ASN A 199 -3.93 -7.91 -14.99
C ASN A 199 -4.72 -9.08 -14.39
N ASP A 200 -5.73 -9.56 -15.12
CA ASP A 200 -6.68 -10.58 -14.62
C ASP A 200 -6.04 -11.87 -14.11
N SER A 201 -4.82 -12.20 -14.57
CA SER A 201 -4.09 -13.40 -14.15
C SER A 201 -3.17 -13.17 -12.95
N LEU A 202 -2.98 -11.92 -12.51
CA LEU A 202 -2.08 -11.56 -11.42
C LEU A 202 -2.61 -12.13 -10.11
N VAL A 203 -1.81 -12.93 -9.41
CA VAL A 203 -2.20 -13.59 -8.15
C VAL A 203 -1.50 -12.96 -6.95
N ASN A 204 -0.26 -12.48 -7.14
CA ASN A 204 0.59 -11.86 -6.11
C ASN A 204 1.74 -11.07 -6.76
N PHE A 205 2.60 -10.47 -5.94
CA PHE A 205 3.73 -9.64 -6.35
C PHE A 205 5.09 -10.37 -6.29
N ASN A 206 5.11 -11.71 -6.28
CA ASN A 206 6.36 -12.47 -6.23
C ASN A 206 7.29 -12.04 -7.38
N GLY A 207 8.58 -11.91 -7.09
CA GLY A 207 9.53 -11.29 -8.00
C GLY A 207 9.85 -9.83 -7.69
N LEU A 208 9.19 -9.20 -6.70
CA LEU A 208 9.56 -7.87 -6.20
C LEU A 208 10.13 -7.88 -4.78
N SER A 209 10.73 -9.00 -4.38
CA SER A 209 11.18 -9.24 -3.00
C SER A 209 12.31 -8.33 -2.53
N ASN A 210 12.96 -7.61 -3.45
CA ASN A 210 14.01 -6.64 -3.14
C ASN A 210 13.55 -5.17 -3.24
N LEU A 211 12.31 -4.91 -3.70
CA LEU A 211 11.79 -3.55 -3.84
C LEU A 211 11.60 -2.94 -2.45
N ALA A 212 12.40 -1.93 -2.13
CA ALA A 212 12.48 -1.37 -0.78
C ALA A 212 11.69 -0.07 -0.62
N VAL A 213 11.61 0.74 -1.67
CA VAL A 213 10.98 2.07 -1.65
C VAL A 213 10.29 2.36 -3.00
N ILE A 214 9.11 2.98 -2.91
CA ILE A 214 8.42 3.64 -4.02
C ILE A 214 8.41 5.14 -3.71
N GLY A 215 8.99 5.95 -4.59
CA GLY A 215 9.15 7.38 -4.38
C GLY A 215 7.89 8.21 -4.66
N GLY A 216 6.92 7.67 -5.38
CA GLY A 216 5.59 8.23 -5.60
C GLY A 216 4.48 7.36 -5.02
N ASP A 217 3.37 7.25 -5.75
CA ASP A 217 2.18 6.49 -5.36
C ASP A 217 2.32 5.00 -5.71
N LEU A 218 1.79 4.12 -4.86
CA LEU A 218 1.52 2.71 -5.19
C LEU A 218 0.03 2.55 -5.46
N THR A 219 -0.35 2.27 -6.69
CA THR A 219 -1.76 2.07 -7.08
C THR A 219 -1.97 0.68 -7.67
N ILE A 220 -2.85 -0.11 -7.04
CA ILE A 220 -3.17 -1.50 -7.38
C ILE A 220 -4.67 -1.61 -7.65
N GLY A 221 -5.02 -1.87 -8.91
CA GLY A 221 -6.39 -1.86 -9.41
C GLY A 221 -6.76 -0.52 -10.05
N SER A 222 -8.06 -0.29 -10.25
CA SER A 222 -8.61 0.88 -10.93
C SER A 222 -10.01 1.18 -10.40
N PRO A 223 -10.46 2.45 -10.35
CA PRO A 223 -11.85 2.76 -9.99
C PRO A 223 -12.84 2.28 -11.07
N VAL A 224 -12.34 1.89 -12.24
CA VAL A 224 -13.14 1.26 -13.29
C VAL A 224 -13.15 -0.24 -13.05
N ILE A 225 -14.30 -0.79 -12.62
CA ILE A 225 -14.46 -2.20 -12.23
C ILE A 225 -13.98 -3.23 -13.28
N TYR A 226 -14.00 -2.87 -14.57
CA TYR A 226 -13.54 -3.74 -15.66
C TYR A 226 -12.02 -3.64 -15.93
N GLU A 227 -11.30 -2.87 -15.13
CA GLU A 227 -9.84 -2.69 -15.18
C GLU A 227 -9.17 -3.14 -13.87
N SER A 228 -9.79 -4.09 -13.16
CA SER A 228 -9.31 -4.67 -11.90
C SER A 228 -8.18 -5.69 -12.09
N ASN A 229 -7.55 -6.15 -10.99
CA ASN A 229 -6.71 -7.35 -11.00
C ASN A 229 -7.50 -8.53 -10.40
N GLN A 230 -8.44 -9.09 -11.18
CA GLN A 230 -9.50 -9.98 -10.67
C GLN A 230 -9.01 -11.21 -9.89
N SER A 231 -7.81 -11.73 -10.17
CA SER A 231 -7.25 -12.91 -9.50
C SER A 231 -6.28 -12.58 -8.34
N LEU A 232 -6.08 -11.31 -7.99
CA LEU A 232 -5.11 -10.91 -6.97
C LEU A 232 -5.59 -11.35 -5.59
N ILE A 233 -4.82 -12.19 -4.89
CA ILE A 233 -5.23 -12.78 -3.60
C ILE A 233 -4.57 -12.08 -2.42
N ASN A 234 -3.31 -11.64 -2.60
CA ASN A 234 -2.51 -10.91 -1.61
C ASN A 234 -1.34 -10.20 -2.31
N LEU A 235 -0.51 -9.50 -1.54
CA LEU A 235 0.62 -8.71 -2.02
C LEU A 235 1.98 -9.39 -1.79
N SER A 236 1.99 -10.72 -1.59
CA SER A 236 3.20 -11.48 -1.31
C SER A 236 4.23 -11.22 -2.40
N GLY A 237 5.44 -10.88 -1.98
CA GLY A 237 6.50 -10.44 -2.88
C GLY A 237 6.95 -9.02 -2.61
N LEU A 238 6.10 -8.15 -2.04
CA LEU A 238 6.52 -6.80 -1.61
C LEU A 238 7.21 -6.75 -0.23
N ASN A 239 7.70 -7.89 0.27
CA ASN A 239 8.11 -8.04 1.67
C ASN A 239 9.26 -7.12 2.12
N SER A 240 10.02 -6.52 1.18
CA SER A 240 11.08 -5.56 1.52
C SER A 240 10.63 -4.11 1.49
N LEU A 241 9.41 -3.82 1.04
CA LEU A 241 8.88 -2.47 0.90
C LEU A 241 8.70 -1.86 2.28
N THR A 242 9.46 -0.80 2.56
CA THR A 242 9.45 -0.10 3.87
C THR A 242 8.76 1.24 3.84
N SER A 243 8.70 1.88 2.66
CA SER A 243 8.17 3.23 2.46
C SER A 243 7.52 3.39 1.09
N VAL A 244 6.35 4.01 1.09
CA VAL A 244 5.73 4.62 -0.09
C VAL A 244 5.64 6.12 0.21
N ASN A 245 6.37 6.93 -0.54
CA ASN A 245 6.46 8.37 -0.25
C ASN A 245 5.21 9.14 -0.68
N GLY A 246 4.43 8.58 -1.62
CA GLY A 246 3.10 9.03 -1.98
C GLY A 246 2.00 8.27 -1.24
N SER A 247 0.87 8.10 -1.91
CA SER A 247 -0.30 7.35 -1.43
C SER A 247 -0.22 5.88 -1.80
N VAL A 248 -0.87 5.03 -1.00
CA VAL A 248 -1.15 3.64 -1.36
C VAL A 248 -2.63 3.54 -1.67
N LYS A 249 -2.98 3.12 -2.89
CA LYS A 249 -4.35 2.90 -3.32
C LYS A 249 -4.52 1.46 -3.78
N ILE A 250 -5.42 0.73 -3.14
CA ILE A 250 -5.75 -0.65 -3.46
C ILE A 250 -7.26 -0.70 -3.66
N GLU A 251 -7.67 -0.80 -4.92
CA GLU A 251 -9.07 -0.63 -5.29
C GLU A 251 -9.58 -1.69 -6.25
N ASN A 252 -10.84 -2.13 -6.09
CA ASN A 252 -11.50 -3.05 -7.00
C ASN A 252 -10.70 -4.36 -7.23
N ASN A 253 -10.08 -4.95 -6.20
CA ASN A 253 -9.42 -6.26 -6.30
C ASN A 253 -10.25 -7.32 -5.56
N ASN A 254 -11.38 -7.74 -6.12
CA ASN A 254 -12.41 -8.52 -5.39
C ASN A 254 -11.95 -9.88 -4.86
N SER A 255 -10.81 -10.44 -5.32
CA SER A 255 -10.23 -11.68 -4.78
C SER A 255 -9.21 -11.44 -3.66
N LEU A 256 -8.86 -10.18 -3.37
CA LEU A 256 -7.85 -9.81 -2.38
C LEU A 256 -8.40 -10.12 -1.00
N THR A 257 -7.70 -10.96 -0.23
CA THR A 257 -8.19 -11.42 1.09
C THR A 257 -7.47 -10.77 2.26
N ASN A 258 -6.25 -10.30 2.03
CA ASN A 258 -5.36 -9.64 2.99
C ASN A 258 -4.23 -8.90 2.26
N LEU A 259 -3.42 -8.17 3.01
CA LEU A 259 -2.30 -7.35 2.52
C LEU A 259 -0.93 -7.99 2.79
N THR A 260 -0.88 -9.31 3.03
CA THR A 260 0.38 -10.03 3.31
C THR A 260 1.36 -9.73 2.19
N GLY A 261 2.60 -9.42 2.55
CA GLY A 261 3.60 -8.85 1.65
C GLY A 261 3.95 -7.41 1.99
N LEU A 262 3.06 -6.64 2.63
CA LEU A 262 3.37 -5.30 3.14
C LEU A 262 3.96 -5.30 4.56
N ASP A 263 4.36 -6.47 5.07
CA ASP A 263 4.73 -6.69 6.48
C ASP A 263 5.81 -5.75 7.01
N ASN A 264 6.67 -5.19 6.15
CA ASN A 264 7.73 -4.24 6.54
C ASN A 264 7.41 -2.77 6.22
N LEU A 265 6.23 -2.48 5.68
CA LEU A 265 5.81 -1.11 5.38
C LEU A 265 5.58 -0.35 6.68
N THR A 266 6.30 0.77 6.83
CA THR A 266 6.23 1.61 8.05
C THR A 266 5.67 3.00 7.78
N PHE A 267 5.74 3.47 6.53
CA PHE A 267 5.45 4.85 6.16
C PHE A 267 4.70 4.95 4.84
N ILE A 268 3.60 5.71 4.86
CA ILE A 268 2.86 6.19 3.70
C ILE A 268 2.84 7.72 3.78
N GLY A 269 3.52 8.39 2.84
CA GLY A 269 3.64 9.86 2.84
C GLY A 269 2.38 10.59 2.36
N GLY A 270 1.46 9.88 1.72
CA GLY A 270 0.12 10.35 1.36
C GLY A 270 -0.97 9.65 2.17
N SER A 271 -1.98 9.15 1.47
CA SER A 271 -3.13 8.45 2.05
C SER A 271 -3.07 6.94 1.79
N LEU A 272 -3.68 6.15 2.67
CA LEU A 272 -3.99 4.75 2.41
C LEU A 272 -5.46 4.64 2.01
N TRP A 273 -5.71 4.23 0.78
CA TRP A 273 -7.04 3.98 0.23
C TRP A 273 -7.22 2.47 0.01
N LEU A 274 -8.15 1.89 0.75
CA LEU A 274 -8.68 0.55 0.51
C LEU A 274 -10.13 0.74 0.09
N GLU A 275 -10.44 0.44 -1.17
CA GLU A 275 -11.75 0.74 -1.78
C GLU A 275 -12.27 -0.46 -2.59
N ASP A 276 -13.54 -0.84 -2.45
CA ASP A 276 -14.15 -1.91 -3.27
C ASP A 276 -13.36 -3.25 -3.31
N ASN A 277 -12.76 -3.69 -2.19
CA ASN A 277 -12.11 -5.00 -2.11
C ASN A 277 -12.99 -6.00 -1.35
N ASP A 278 -14.07 -6.46 -1.99
CA ASP A 278 -15.15 -7.27 -1.37
C ASP A 278 -14.70 -8.47 -0.52
N SER A 279 -13.57 -9.11 -0.85
CA SER A 279 -13.07 -10.28 -0.11
C SER A 279 -12.04 -9.94 0.97
N LEU A 280 -11.68 -8.66 1.15
CA LEU A 280 -10.67 -8.23 2.09
C LEU A 280 -11.20 -8.37 3.52
N THR A 281 -10.70 -9.37 4.25
CA THR A 281 -11.22 -9.72 5.58
C THR A 281 -10.35 -9.20 6.73
N SER A 282 -9.08 -8.94 6.44
CA SER A 282 -8.09 -8.50 7.43
C SER A 282 -7.07 -7.54 6.79
N LEU A 283 -6.47 -6.69 7.61
CA LEU A 283 -5.37 -5.81 7.22
C LEU A 283 -4.00 -6.46 7.46
N LEU A 284 -3.97 -7.80 7.58
CA LEU A 284 -2.76 -8.58 7.79
C LEU A 284 -1.73 -8.20 6.74
N GLY A 285 -0.56 -7.75 7.21
CA GLY A 285 0.48 -7.11 6.41
C GLY A 285 0.78 -5.69 6.88
N LEU A 286 -0.14 -4.98 7.52
CA LEU A 286 0.09 -3.61 8.01
C LEU A 286 0.60 -3.51 9.46
N ASN A 287 1.02 -4.63 10.05
CA ASN A 287 1.46 -4.77 11.45
C ASN A 287 2.64 -3.89 11.87
N ASN A 288 3.37 -3.31 10.91
CA ASN A 288 4.49 -2.40 11.16
C ASN A 288 4.22 -0.96 10.71
N LEU A 289 3.03 -0.67 10.17
CA LEU A 289 2.66 0.65 9.70
C LEU A 289 2.55 1.61 10.89
N ASP A 290 3.38 2.65 10.89
CA ASP A 290 3.45 3.66 11.96
C ASP A 290 2.80 4.98 11.51
N THR A 291 2.97 5.36 10.25
CA THR A 291 2.54 6.67 9.75
C THR A 291 1.80 6.55 8.41
N ILE A 292 0.61 7.14 8.37
CA ILE A 292 -0.12 7.55 7.16
C ILE A 292 -0.26 9.07 7.24
N TYR A 293 0.51 9.81 6.47
CA TYR A 293 0.65 11.26 6.71
C TYR A 293 -0.65 12.04 6.46
N HIS A 294 -1.49 11.61 5.51
CA HIS A 294 -2.76 12.28 5.18
C HIS A 294 -3.99 11.56 5.74
N GLY A 295 -4.43 10.43 5.18
CA GLY A 295 -5.66 9.80 5.65
C GLY A 295 -5.75 8.31 5.37
N LEU A 296 -6.47 7.62 6.25
CA LEU A 296 -6.90 6.24 6.12
C LEU A 296 -8.34 6.23 5.60
N TYR A 297 -8.54 5.62 4.44
CA TYR A 297 -9.82 5.47 3.77
C TYR A 297 -10.13 3.98 3.66
N LEU A 298 -11.14 3.52 4.39
CA LEU A 298 -11.71 2.18 4.33
C LEU A 298 -13.14 2.33 3.79
N ILE A 299 -13.29 2.18 2.48
CA ILE A 299 -14.54 2.50 1.77
C ILE A 299 -15.00 1.25 1.01
N GLU A 300 -16.26 0.83 1.16
CA GLU A 300 -16.82 -0.29 0.38
C GLU A 300 -15.98 -1.59 0.53
N ASN A 301 -15.53 -1.91 1.75
CA ASN A 301 -14.86 -3.18 2.06
C ASN A 301 -15.68 -3.97 3.07
N GLU A 302 -16.83 -4.47 2.63
CA GLU A 302 -17.84 -5.06 3.52
C GLU A 302 -17.34 -6.24 4.37
N ALA A 303 -16.26 -6.93 3.97
CA ALA A 303 -15.76 -8.13 4.63
C ALA A 303 -14.72 -7.89 5.75
N ILE A 304 -14.21 -6.66 5.94
CA ILE A 304 -13.21 -6.38 6.99
C ILE A 304 -13.86 -6.55 8.36
N THR A 305 -13.29 -7.40 9.21
CA THR A 305 -13.87 -7.71 10.54
C THR A 305 -13.22 -6.98 11.71
N ASP A 306 -11.96 -6.58 11.58
CA ASP A 306 -11.19 -5.90 12.61
C ASP A 306 -10.03 -5.10 12.01
N LEU A 307 -9.50 -4.15 12.79
CA LEU A 307 -8.36 -3.29 12.40
C LEU A 307 -7.11 -3.59 13.22
N SER A 308 -7.04 -4.76 13.88
CA SER A 308 -5.99 -5.05 14.88
C SER A 308 -4.56 -5.04 14.31
N ASP A 309 -4.41 -5.30 13.01
CA ASP A 309 -3.14 -5.18 12.30
C ASP A 309 -2.62 -3.72 12.24
N LEU A 310 -3.42 -2.72 12.56
CA LEU A 310 -3.00 -1.30 12.63
C LEU A 310 -2.50 -0.88 14.02
N HIS A 311 -2.34 -1.80 14.98
CA HIS A 311 -1.96 -1.50 16.37
C HIS A 311 -0.66 -0.67 16.55
N LYS A 312 0.19 -0.52 15.54
CA LYS A 312 1.38 0.35 15.58
C LYS A 312 1.19 1.73 14.99
N LEU A 313 0.05 2.00 14.35
CA LEU A 313 -0.22 3.27 13.71
C LEU A 313 -0.30 4.36 14.78
N THR A 314 0.60 5.35 14.69
CA THR A 314 0.67 6.49 15.62
C THR A 314 0.27 7.80 14.95
N THR A 315 0.42 7.90 13.62
CA THR A 315 0.15 9.13 12.88
C THR A 315 -0.82 8.86 11.74
N VAL A 316 -2.00 9.47 11.81
CA VAL A 316 -2.98 9.57 10.72
C VAL A 316 -3.74 10.89 10.82
N GLY A 317 -3.98 11.55 9.68
CA GLY A 317 -4.77 12.78 9.62
C GLY A 317 -6.27 12.51 9.60
N LEU A 318 -6.78 12.05 8.47
CA LEU A 318 -8.20 11.74 8.32
C LEU A 318 -8.44 10.24 8.52
N ILE A 319 -9.46 9.89 9.29
CA ILE A 319 -9.97 8.52 9.39
C ILE A 319 -11.35 8.51 8.73
N TRP A 320 -11.50 7.78 7.63
CA TRP A 320 -12.77 7.59 6.97
C TRP A 320 -13.08 6.11 6.82
N VAL A 321 -14.13 5.66 7.52
CA VAL A 321 -14.67 4.31 7.42
C VAL A 321 -16.11 4.41 6.91
N GLN A 322 -16.36 3.81 5.75
CA GLN A 322 -17.66 3.81 5.10
C GLN A 322 -17.96 2.46 4.46
N HIS A 323 -19.21 2.00 4.54
CA HIS A 323 -19.65 0.74 3.93
C HIS A 323 -18.72 -0.44 4.26
N THR A 324 -18.27 -0.52 5.53
CA THR A 324 -17.44 -1.59 6.08
C THR A 324 -18.26 -2.41 7.06
N ASP A 325 -19.32 -3.04 6.55
CA ASP A 325 -20.43 -3.56 7.37
C ASP A 325 -20.10 -4.74 8.28
N SER A 326 -18.99 -5.45 8.09
CA SER A 326 -18.55 -6.51 9.01
C SER A 326 -17.75 -6.00 10.20
N LEU A 327 -17.28 -4.75 10.16
CA LEU A 327 -16.47 -4.14 11.22
C LEU A 327 -17.35 -3.80 12.41
N LYS A 328 -16.96 -4.24 13.61
CA LYS A 328 -17.74 -4.05 14.85
C LYS A 328 -17.20 -2.95 15.74
N ASP A 329 -15.90 -2.75 15.70
CA ASP A 329 -15.20 -1.79 16.52
C ASP A 329 -13.97 -1.21 15.82
N LEU A 330 -13.37 -0.18 16.40
CA LEU A 330 -12.17 0.49 15.89
C LEU A 330 -10.88 0.02 16.57
N SER A 331 -10.89 -1.18 17.19
CA SER A 331 -9.71 -1.69 17.89
C SER A 331 -8.55 -1.90 16.91
N GLY A 332 -7.35 -1.50 17.33
CA GLY A 332 -6.16 -1.36 16.48
C GLY A 332 -5.77 0.09 16.22
N LEU A 333 -6.69 1.06 16.38
CA LEU A 333 -6.39 2.49 16.20
C LEU A 333 -6.09 3.23 17.52
N GLU A 334 -5.97 2.53 18.65
CA GLU A 334 -5.87 3.14 20.00
C GLU A 334 -4.60 3.97 20.20
N ASN A 335 -3.55 3.69 19.43
CA ASN A 335 -2.24 4.32 19.56
C ASN A 335 -2.07 5.56 18.66
N VAL A 336 -3.08 5.90 17.85
CA VAL A 336 -3.06 7.10 17.03
C VAL A 336 -3.01 8.34 17.93
N ASN A 337 -2.11 9.26 17.60
CA ASN A 337 -1.99 10.53 18.30
C ASN A 337 -3.20 11.44 17.97
N PRO A 338 -4.03 11.82 18.96
CA PRO A 338 -5.21 12.65 18.75
C PRO A 338 -4.89 14.03 18.14
N ASP A 339 -3.72 14.61 18.43
CA ASP A 339 -3.29 15.90 17.86
C ASP A 339 -2.96 15.82 16.36
N LYS A 340 -2.83 14.60 15.82
CA LYS A 340 -2.59 14.38 14.39
C LYS A 340 -3.87 14.17 13.61
N ILE A 341 -4.93 13.73 14.28
CA ILE A 341 -6.24 13.56 13.64
C ILE A 341 -6.81 14.93 13.29
N CYS A 342 -7.17 15.12 12.02
CA CYS A 342 -7.80 16.33 11.53
C CYS A 342 -9.31 16.17 11.28
N ASN A 343 -9.78 14.95 11.03
CA ASN A 343 -11.19 14.65 10.84
C ASN A 343 -11.49 13.15 11.02
N VAL A 344 -12.69 12.84 11.49
CA VAL A 344 -13.20 11.47 11.63
C VAL A 344 -14.55 11.35 10.94
N LEU A 345 -14.62 10.54 9.90
CA LEU A 345 -15.81 10.25 9.10
C LEU A 345 -16.16 8.77 9.30
N LEU A 346 -17.26 8.50 10.01
CA LEU A 346 -17.73 7.13 10.24
C LEU A 346 -19.19 7.08 9.78
N ASN A 347 -19.44 6.57 8.59
CA ASN A 347 -20.80 6.58 8.07
C ASN A 347 -21.17 5.30 7.33
N ASP A 348 -22.43 4.91 7.47
CA ASP A 348 -22.98 3.76 6.75
C ASP A 348 -22.22 2.44 7.02
N ASN A 349 -21.84 2.18 8.29
CA ASN A 349 -21.22 0.93 8.75
C ASN A 349 -22.15 0.20 9.73
N TYR A 350 -23.04 -0.65 9.23
CA TYR A 350 -24.22 -1.09 9.98
C TYR A 350 -23.94 -2.04 11.16
N SER A 351 -22.72 -2.57 11.31
CA SER A 351 -22.31 -3.37 12.48
C SER A 351 -21.39 -2.64 13.47
N LEU A 352 -20.91 -1.44 13.11
CA LEU A 352 -19.94 -0.70 13.91
C LEU A 352 -20.65 -0.11 15.14
N SER A 353 -20.41 -0.69 16.32
CA SER A 353 -21.16 -0.39 17.55
C SER A 353 -20.28 0.00 18.74
N SER A 354 -18.96 -0.14 18.63
CA SER A 354 -18.01 0.26 19.67
C SER A 354 -16.89 1.09 19.05
N CYS A 355 -16.79 2.35 19.47
CA CYS A 355 -15.86 3.32 18.89
C CYS A 355 -15.07 4.08 19.97
N GLU A 356 -15.31 3.76 21.25
CA GLU A 356 -14.70 4.34 22.45
C GLU A 356 -13.22 3.93 22.65
N ILE A 357 -12.44 3.95 21.58
CA ILE A 357 -10.99 3.75 21.64
C ILE A 357 -10.30 5.00 22.21
N LYS A 358 -9.15 4.80 22.88
CA LYS A 358 -8.42 5.87 23.56
C LYS A 358 -8.14 7.08 22.66
N SER A 359 -7.61 6.84 21.47
CA SER A 359 -7.25 7.88 20.51
C SER A 359 -8.45 8.72 20.08
N LEU A 360 -9.62 8.09 19.88
CA LEU A 360 -10.84 8.79 19.49
C LEU A 360 -11.45 9.58 20.66
N CYS A 361 -11.47 9.00 21.87
CA CYS A 361 -11.92 9.71 23.08
C CYS A 361 -11.04 10.94 23.35
N ASP A 362 -9.71 10.80 23.27
CA ASP A 362 -8.78 11.92 23.45
C ASP A 362 -8.98 12.99 22.35
N TYR A 363 -9.24 12.58 21.10
CA TYR A 363 -9.49 13.51 20.00
C TYR A 363 -10.77 14.31 20.20
N PHE A 364 -11.88 13.68 20.60
CA PHE A 364 -13.15 14.39 20.84
C PHE A 364 -13.10 15.32 22.05
N ALA A 365 -12.16 15.12 22.98
CA ALA A 365 -11.89 16.08 24.05
C ALA A 365 -11.21 17.38 23.55
N LEU A 366 -10.73 17.43 22.31
CA LEU A 366 -10.16 18.64 21.71
C LEU A 366 -11.28 19.59 21.22
N PRO A 367 -11.11 20.93 21.40
CA PRO A 367 -12.16 21.91 21.13
C PRO A 367 -12.55 22.03 19.65
N ASP A 368 -11.64 21.71 18.73
CA ASP A 368 -11.82 21.86 17.29
C ASP A 368 -12.03 20.50 16.57
N ALA A 369 -12.30 19.44 17.32
CA ALA A 369 -12.48 18.10 16.78
C ALA A 369 -13.66 18.05 15.78
N GLN A 370 -13.34 17.84 14.50
CA GLN A 370 -14.30 17.68 13.42
C GLN A 370 -14.69 16.21 13.25
N THR A 371 -15.98 15.98 12.99
CA THR A 371 -16.48 14.64 12.74
C THR A 371 -17.79 14.65 11.95
N VAL A 372 -18.03 13.58 11.19
CA VAL A 372 -19.31 13.26 10.58
C VAL A 372 -19.60 11.80 10.88
N ILE A 373 -20.67 11.55 11.66
CA ILE A 373 -21.04 10.20 12.11
C ILE A 373 -22.54 10.04 11.95
N TYR A 374 -22.95 9.02 11.18
CA TYR A 374 -24.36 8.66 10.97
C TYR A 374 -24.50 7.28 10.32
N ASN A 375 -25.65 6.64 10.45
CA ASN A 375 -25.96 5.33 9.86
C ASN A 375 -25.00 4.20 10.28
N ASN A 376 -24.49 4.22 11.51
CA ASN A 376 -23.77 3.08 12.10
C ASN A 376 -24.67 2.35 13.11
N ALA A 377 -24.17 1.29 13.74
CA ALA A 377 -24.90 0.66 14.82
C ALA A 377 -24.90 1.53 16.10
N THR A 378 -25.91 1.33 16.95
CA THR A 378 -26.01 2.01 18.25
C THR A 378 -24.74 1.82 19.07
N GLY A 379 -24.24 2.92 19.64
CA GLY A 379 -22.95 3.01 20.32
C GLY A 379 -21.90 3.74 19.47
N CYS A 380 -22.10 3.82 18.15
CA CYS A 380 -21.25 4.58 17.24
C CYS A 380 -22.05 5.32 16.16
N ASP A 381 -23.35 5.56 16.35
CA ASP A 381 -24.20 6.21 15.33
C ASP A 381 -24.16 7.75 15.40
N SER A 382 -23.56 8.32 16.45
CA SER A 382 -23.32 9.76 16.54
C SER A 382 -22.15 10.09 17.46
N ARG A 383 -21.66 11.33 17.38
CA ARG A 383 -20.63 11.84 18.30
C ARG A 383 -21.04 11.71 19.76
N ASP A 384 -22.29 12.08 20.09
CA ASP A 384 -22.81 12.06 21.46
C ASP A 384 -22.80 10.64 22.06
N GLU A 385 -23.09 9.61 21.24
CA GLU A 385 -23.04 8.21 21.69
C GLU A 385 -21.60 7.78 22.06
N ILE A 386 -20.62 8.15 21.23
CA ILE A 386 -19.21 7.82 21.47
C ILE A 386 -18.67 8.57 22.68
N GLU A 387 -18.94 9.88 22.80
CA GLU A 387 -18.51 10.67 23.97
C GLU A 387 -19.09 10.12 25.27
N LEU A 388 -20.37 9.69 25.27
CA LEU A 388 -20.98 9.03 26.42
C LEU A 388 -20.27 7.71 26.76
N ALA A 389 -19.96 6.88 25.76
CA ALA A 389 -19.23 5.64 25.96
C ALA A 389 -17.80 5.87 26.50
N CYS A 390 -17.11 6.92 26.03
CA CYS A 390 -15.82 7.35 26.56
C CYS A 390 -15.92 7.74 28.05
N GLU A 391 -16.95 8.51 28.44
CA GLU A 391 -17.17 8.88 29.85
C GLU A 391 -17.43 7.66 30.72
N GLU A 392 -18.21 6.68 30.23
CA GLU A 392 -18.50 5.44 30.95
C GLU A 392 -17.26 4.55 31.10
N ALA A 393 -16.39 4.48 30.08
CA ALA A 393 -15.14 3.73 30.11
C ALA A 393 -14.13 4.30 31.12
N ASP A 394 -14.16 5.61 31.34
CA ASP A 394 -13.33 6.31 32.32
C ASP A 394 -13.85 6.20 33.77
N ILE A 395 -15.03 5.60 33.99
CA ILE A 395 -15.50 5.28 35.33
C ILE A 395 -14.71 4.07 35.83
N PRO A 396 -13.75 4.23 36.77
CA PRO A 396 -13.00 3.09 37.29
C PRO A 396 -13.97 2.10 37.90
N ASP A 397 -14.01 0.90 37.33
CA ASP A 397 -14.82 -0.28 37.64
C ASP A 397 -15.27 -0.34 39.12
N TYR A 398 -16.29 0.45 39.45
CA TYR A 398 -16.68 0.70 40.84
C TYR A 398 -17.68 -0.35 41.35
N TYR A 399 -18.04 -1.29 40.48
CA TYR A 399 -19.06 -2.29 40.74
C TYR A 399 -18.45 -3.70 40.85
N SER A 400 -17.52 -3.90 41.79
CA SER A 400 -17.22 -5.22 42.39
C SER A 400 -16.67 -5.13 43.83
N PRO A 401 -16.74 -6.19 44.66
CA PRO A 401 -17.28 -6.12 46.01
C PRO A 401 -16.26 -5.74 47.10
N ILE A 402 -16.01 -4.43 47.29
CA ILE A 402 -15.21 -3.94 48.43
C ILE A 402 -15.83 -4.37 49.76
N PHE A 403 -17.16 -4.36 49.88
CA PHE A 403 -17.88 -4.71 51.12
C PHE A 403 -18.61 -6.06 51.04
N LYS A 404 -18.47 -6.90 52.06
CA LYS A 404 -19.27 -8.10 52.30
C LYS A 404 -20.22 -7.86 53.47
N ILE A 405 -21.46 -8.32 53.34
CA ILE A 405 -22.50 -8.17 54.36
C ILE A 405 -22.94 -9.56 54.80
N LEU A 406 -22.66 -9.89 56.06
CA LEU A 406 -22.86 -11.22 56.61
C LEU A 406 -23.47 -11.13 58.02
N PRO A 407 -24.42 -12.00 58.39
CA PRO A 407 -25.12 -12.93 57.52
C PRO A 407 -26.11 -12.19 56.60
N ASN A 408 -26.37 -12.75 55.43
CA ASN A 408 -27.44 -12.31 54.54
C ASN A 408 -27.97 -13.57 53.83
N PRO A 409 -29.15 -14.11 54.20
CA PRO A 409 -30.19 -13.50 55.05
C PRO A 409 -29.81 -13.26 56.53
N VAL A 410 -30.43 -12.26 57.16
CA VAL A 410 -30.14 -11.80 58.52
C VAL A 410 -31.36 -11.89 59.44
N LYS A 411 -31.13 -12.28 60.72
CA LYS A 411 -32.15 -12.23 61.77
C LYS A 411 -32.10 -10.94 62.58
N ASN A 412 -30.99 -10.66 63.26
CA ASN A 412 -30.91 -9.53 64.20
C ASN A 412 -29.80 -8.55 63.87
N GLU A 413 -28.62 -9.02 63.46
CA GLU A 413 -27.46 -8.16 63.28
C GLU A 413 -26.71 -8.54 62.01
N ILE A 414 -26.24 -7.54 61.26
CA ILE A 414 -25.30 -7.70 60.15
C ILE A 414 -23.92 -7.18 60.50
N PHE A 415 -22.93 -7.77 59.86
CA PHE A 415 -21.53 -7.36 59.87
C PHE A 415 -21.10 -6.98 58.46
N ILE A 416 -20.44 -5.83 58.35
CA ILE A 416 -19.84 -5.31 57.13
C ILE A 416 -18.34 -5.50 57.24
N SER A 417 -17.76 -6.30 56.35
CA SER A 417 -16.30 -6.42 56.21
C SER A 417 -15.85 -5.90 54.85
N ASN A 418 -14.64 -5.35 54.79
CA ASN A 418 -13.97 -5.00 53.54
C ASN A 418 -12.54 -5.56 53.50
N LYS A 419 -11.95 -5.64 52.31
CA LYS A 419 -10.61 -6.20 52.11
C LYS A 419 -9.49 -5.17 52.30
N ASP A 420 -9.81 -3.87 52.26
CA ASP A 420 -8.85 -2.77 52.11
C ASP A 420 -8.92 -1.71 53.23
N ASP A 421 -9.45 -2.05 54.42
CA ASP A 421 -9.58 -1.16 55.59
C ASP A 421 -10.23 0.21 55.29
N VAL A 422 -11.16 0.23 54.33
CA VAL A 422 -11.88 1.44 53.93
C VAL A 422 -12.75 1.94 55.08
N LYS A 423 -12.59 3.22 55.45
CA LYS A 423 -13.34 3.87 56.52
C LYS A 423 -14.79 4.16 56.08
N ILE A 424 -15.75 3.50 56.72
CA ILE A 424 -17.18 3.78 56.56
C ILE A 424 -17.53 5.11 57.24
N ILE A 425 -18.18 6.03 56.52
CA ILE A 425 -18.64 7.32 57.04
C ILE A 425 -20.16 7.38 57.22
N GLY A 426 -20.93 6.54 56.53
CA GLY A 426 -22.39 6.50 56.63
C GLY A 426 -22.97 5.17 56.18
N ILE A 427 -24.11 4.79 56.77
CA ILE A 427 -24.89 3.62 56.31
C ILE A 427 -26.38 3.95 56.34
N ASN A 428 -27.07 3.73 55.22
CA ASN A 428 -28.51 3.86 55.07
C ASN A 428 -29.12 2.51 54.66
N ILE A 429 -30.26 2.14 55.24
CA ILE A 429 -31.05 0.97 54.81
C ILE A 429 -32.40 1.48 54.31
N TYR A 430 -32.75 1.08 53.10
CA TYR A 430 -33.97 1.43 52.39
C TYR A 430 -34.92 0.24 52.30
N ASN A 431 -36.22 0.50 52.40
CA ASN A 431 -37.25 -0.49 52.03
C ASN A 431 -37.43 -0.55 50.49
N GLN A 432 -38.34 -1.40 50.03
CA GLN A 432 -38.63 -1.59 48.59
C GLN A 432 -39.25 -0.36 47.92
N LEU A 433 -39.78 0.59 48.70
CA LEU A 433 -40.32 1.87 48.21
C LEU A 433 -39.26 2.98 48.19
N GLY A 434 -38.00 2.67 48.49
CA GLY A 434 -36.90 3.64 48.52
C GLY A 434 -36.89 4.54 49.76
N GLN A 435 -37.67 4.25 50.80
CA GLN A 435 -37.70 5.02 52.03
C GLN A 435 -36.60 4.53 52.98
N ILE A 436 -35.87 5.46 53.61
CA ILE A 436 -34.88 5.15 54.64
C ILE A 436 -35.61 4.62 55.87
N VAL A 437 -35.32 3.38 56.24
CA VAL A 437 -35.88 2.70 57.43
C VAL A 437 -34.87 2.58 58.57
N LEU A 438 -33.58 2.71 58.27
CA LEU A 438 -32.51 2.74 59.27
C LEU A 438 -31.35 3.58 58.76
N GLN A 439 -30.80 4.44 59.62
CA GLN A 439 -29.61 5.22 59.33
C GLN A 439 -28.61 5.09 60.49
N ALA A 440 -27.36 4.79 60.17
CA ALA A 440 -26.24 4.79 61.11
C ALA A 440 -25.23 5.86 60.71
N GLN A 441 -25.11 6.91 61.51
CA GLN A 441 -24.24 8.08 61.25
C GLN A 441 -22.82 7.94 61.84
N LYS A 442 -22.45 6.76 62.35
CA LYS A 442 -21.13 6.48 62.91
C LYS A 442 -20.46 5.36 62.12
N ALA A 443 -19.13 5.45 61.99
CA ALA A 443 -18.29 4.39 61.47
C ALA A 443 -18.46 3.11 62.31
N THR A 444 -19.39 2.25 61.89
CA THR A 444 -19.65 0.95 62.52
C THR A 444 -19.67 -0.12 61.45
N THR A 445 -19.03 -1.25 61.75
CA THR A 445 -19.07 -2.45 60.93
C THR A 445 -20.13 -3.43 61.40
N LYS A 446 -20.88 -3.10 62.46
CA LYS A 446 -21.97 -3.90 63.02
C LYS A 446 -23.26 -3.09 63.08
N ILE A 447 -24.35 -3.62 62.54
CA ILE A 447 -25.67 -2.96 62.54
C ILE A 447 -26.73 -3.91 63.08
N ASP A 448 -27.49 -3.42 64.06
CA ASP A 448 -28.71 -4.08 64.56
C ASP A 448 -29.89 -3.76 63.63
N VAL A 449 -30.45 -4.79 63.02
CA VAL A 449 -31.61 -4.76 62.12
C VAL A 449 -32.81 -5.52 62.71
N SER A 450 -32.80 -5.84 64.00
CA SER A 450 -33.86 -6.58 64.69
C SER A 450 -35.23 -5.91 64.61
N ARG A 451 -35.26 -4.58 64.43
CA ARG A 451 -36.49 -3.78 64.32
C ARG A 451 -37.11 -3.79 62.93
N LEU A 452 -36.40 -4.30 61.91
CA LEU A 452 -36.93 -4.42 60.56
C LEU A 452 -37.90 -5.60 60.48
N THR A 453 -39.01 -5.44 59.77
CA THR A 453 -39.92 -6.55 59.46
C THR A 453 -39.30 -7.47 58.40
N HIS A 454 -39.80 -8.70 58.29
CA HIS A 454 -39.29 -9.68 57.32
C HIS A 454 -39.47 -9.13 55.89
N GLY A 455 -38.45 -9.29 55.04
CA GLY A 455 -38.52 -8.77 53.68
C GLY A 455 -37.17 -8.42 53.06
N ILE A 456 -37.22 -7.83 51.86
CA ILE A 456 -36.04 -7.38 51.11
C ILE A 456 -35.82 -5.89 51.39
N TYR A 457 -34.59 -5.54 51.71
CA TYR A 457 -34.10 -4.18 51.91
C TYR A 457 -32.87 -3.94 51.03
N PHE A 458 -32.51 -2.67 50.88
CA PHE A 458 -31.26 -2.26 50.23
C PHE A 458 -30.43 -1.48 51.23
N ILE A 459 -29.20 -1.91 51.46
CA ILE A 459 -28.24 -1.25 52.34
C ILE A 459 -27.22 -0.53 51.49
N GLU A 460 -27.00 0.74 51.81
CA GLU A 460 -26.07 1.64 51.15
C GLU A 460 -25.00 2.04 52.16
N ILE A 461 -23.75 1.80 51.79
CA ILE A 461 -22.56 2.02 52.62
C ILE A 461 -21.75 3.13 51.96
N GLU A 462 -21.53 4.21 52.71
CA GLU A 462 -20.82 5.40 52.28
C GLU A 462 -19.42 5.45 52.91
N SER A 463 -18.43 5.87 52.14
CA SER A 463 -17.05 6.17 52.50
C SER A 463 -16.64 7.48 51.84
N LYS A 464 -15.47 8.03 52.20
CA LYS A 464 -14.96 9.30 51.64
C LYS A 464 -14.95 9.33 50.10
N ASN A 465 -14.66 8.18 49.48
CA ASN A 465 -14.54 8.05 48.03
C ASN A 465 -15.50 6.98 47.46
N PHE A 466 -16.27 6.28 48.32
CA PHE A 466 -17.03 5.08 47.96
C PHE A 466 -18.52 5.14 48.31
N LEU A 467 -19.45 4.83 47.39
CA LEU A 467 -20.88 4.57 47.69
C LEU A 467 -21.31 3.20 47.16
N VAL A 468 -21.60 2.25 48.05
CA VAL A 468 -21.92 0.86 47.66
C VAL A 468 -23.31 0.48 48.12
N ARG A 469 -24.16 0.00 47.20
CA ARG A 469 -25.51 -0.52 47.49
C ARG A 469 -25.56 -2.04 47.36
N LYS A 470 -26.14 -2.72 48.35
CA LYS A 470 -26.32 -4.18 48.37
C LYS A 470 -27.72 -4.58 48.82
N LYS A 471 -28.19 -5.73 48.33
CA LYS A 471 -29.44 -6.35 48.78
C LYS A 471 -29.25 -6.98 50.16
N LEU A 472 -30.19 -6.76 51.07
CA LEU A 472 -30.28 -7.35 52.40
C LEU A 472 -31.61 -8.09 52.55
N ILE A 473 -31.58 -9.34 52.98
CA ILE A 473 -32.77 -10.16 53.21
C ILE A 473 -32.96 -10.31 54.72
N LYS A 474 -34.03 -9.74 55.27
CA LYS A 474 -34.42 -9.88 56.68
C LYS A 474 -35.34 -11.09 56.83
N GLU A 475 -34.89 -12.06 57.62
CA GLU A 475 -35.66 -13.24 58.03
C GLU A 475 -36.66 -12.97 59.14
#